data_AF-A0A0Q6RG97-F1
#
_entry.id   AF-A0A0Q6RG97-F1
#
_cell.length_a   1.000
_cell.length_b   1.000
_cell.length_c   1.000
_cell.angle_alpha   90.00
_cell.angle_beta   90.00
_cell.angle_gamma   90.00
#
_symmetry.space_group_name_H-M   'P 1'
#
loop_
_entity.id
_entity.type
_entity.pdbx_description
1 polymer ?
#
loop_
_entity_poly.entity_id
_entity_poly.type
_entity_poly.pdbx_seq_one_letter_code
_entity_poly.pdbx_strand_id
1 'polypeptide(L)'
;MSNNDKDSANRAKVMTDAFYAQNLLREAFPEQRYGSVKGAIFAAYRFVRPKVSKELTPRRIRSIREGTARRIDAEEMAALKLAIIEEAHREQQELRARLAALDKKVAAFGARASGGQVAGAGE
;
A
#
# COMPACT_ATOMS: atom_id res chain seq x y z
N MET A 1 12.93 32.91 -20.88
CA MET A 1 11.98 31.79 -21.02
C MET A 1 10.63 32.34 -21.44
N SER A 2 10.12 31.92 -22.59
CA SER A 2 8.83 32.39 -23.12
C SER A 2 7.67 31.75 -22.35
N ASN A 3 6.47 32.33 -22.39
CA ASN A 3 5.31 31.78 -21.68
C ASN A 3 4.96 30.34 -22.13
N ASN A 4 5.19 30.00 -23.40
CA ASN A 4 5.01 28.64 -23.93
C ASN A 4 5.95 27.59 -23.30
N ASP A 5 7.18 27.98 -22.93
CA ASP A 5 8.13 27.07 -22.25
C ASP A 5 7.66 26.77 -20.82
N LYS A 6 7.08 27.77 -20.15
CA LYS A 6 6.53 27.61 -18.79
C LYS A 6 5.31 26.69 -18.78
N ASP A 7 4.42 26.83 -19.78
CA ASP A 7 3.21 26.01 -19.88
C ASP A 7 3.52 24.54 -20.21
N SER A 8 4.48 24.28 -21.09
CA SER A 8 4.92 22.92 -21.41
C SER A 8 5.59 22.24 -20.21
N ALA A 9 6.47 22.94 -19.49
CA ALA A 9 7.10 22.45 -18.27
C ALA A 9 6.07 22.15 -17.17
N ASN A 10 5.06 23.01 -16.99
CA ASN A 10 3.99 22.78 -16.01
C ASN A 10 3.15 21.54 -16.36
N ARG A 11 2.80 21.35 -17.63
CA ARG A 11 2.06 20.15 -18.06
C ARG A 11 2.88 18.88 -17.84
N ALA A 12 4.16 18.91 -18.17
CA ALA A 12 5.06 17.78 -17.94
C ALA A 12 5.13 17.41 -16.45
N LYS A 13 5.34 18.40 -15.58
CA LYS A 13 5.34 18.19 -14.12
C LYS A 13 4.03 17.60 -13.60
N VAL A 14 2.89 18.14 -14.05
CA VAL A 14 1.57 17.65 -13.65
C VAL A 14 1.35 16.20 -14.11
N MET A 15 1.80 15.84 -15.31
CA MET A 15 1.76 14.45 -15.78
C MET A 15 2.61 13.53 -14.89
N THR A 16 3.81 13.97 -14.49
CA THR A 16 4.66 13.23 -13.55
C THR A 16 4.00 13.06 -12.19
N ASP A 17 3.40 14.11 -11.64
CA ASP A 17 2.75 14.08 -10.32
C ASP A 17 1.50 13.20 -10.32
N ALA A 18 0.70 13.23 -11.39
CA ALA A 18 -0.48 12.39 -11.54
C ALA A 18 -0.11 10.91 -11.66
N PHE A 19 0.91 10.59 -12.47
CA PHE A 19 1.42 9.22 -12.60
C PHE A 19 2.01 8.71 -11.28
N TYR A 20 2.76 9.56 -10.58
CA TYR A 20 3.33 9.21 -9.29
C TYR A 20 2.23 8.97 -8.24
N ALA A 21 1.23 9.87 -8.14
CA ALA A 21 0.07 9.67 -7.26
C ALA A 21 -0.71 8.39 -7.57
N GLN A 22 -0.87 8.08 -8.85
CA GLN A 22 -1.54 6.87 -9.31
C GLN A 22 -0.83 5.62 -8.79
N ASN A 23 0.49 5.54 -8.94
CA ASN A 23 1.28 4.41 -8.45
C ASN A 23 1.21 4.33 -6.93
N LEU A 24 1.40 5.45 -6.23
CA LEU A 24 1.31 5.47 -4.77
C LEU A 24 -0.02 4.92 -4.26
N LEU A 25 -1.12 5.29 -4.91
CA LEU A 25 -2.46 4.88 -4.52
C LEU A 25 -2.70 3.39 -4.78
N ARG A 26 -2.18 2.85 -5.89
CA ARG A 26 -2.29 1.41 -6.20
C ARG A 26 -1.47 0.56 -5.25
N GLU A 27 -0.29 1.03 -4.87
CA GLU A 27 0.60 0.37 -3.92
C GLU A 27 0.06 0.42 -2.49
N ALA A 28 -0.39 1.58 -2.03
CA ALA A 28 -0.97 1.73 -0.68
C ALA A 28 -2.31 0.99 -0.52
N PHE A 29 -3.08 0.84 -1.61
CA PHE A 29 -4.41 0.23 -1.58
C PHE A 29 -4.57 -0.86 -2.67
N PRO A 30 -3.88 -2.01 -2.51
CA PRO A 30 -3.88 -3.08 -3.50
C PRO A 30 -5.24 -3.78 -3.57
N GLU A 31 -5.68 -4.12 -4.78
CA GLU A 31 -6.99 -4.75 -5.02
C GLU A 31 -7.15 -6.08 -4.31
N GLN A 32 -6.07 -6.86 -4.27
CA GLN A 32 -6.03 -8.18 -3.64
C GLN A 32 -6.41 -8.11 -2.15
N ARG A 33 -6.06 -7.02 -1.47
CA ARG A 33 -6.37 -6.82 -0.05
C ARG A 33 -7.82 -6.41 0.19
N TYR A 34 -8.35 -5.54 -0.67
CA TYR A 34 -9.69 -4.95 -0.48
C TYR A 34 -10.78 -5.66 -1.31
N GLY A 35 -10.44 -6.76 -1.98
CA GLY A 35 -11.34 -7.63 -2.75
C GLY A 35 -11.83 -7.05 -4.08
N SER A 36 -11.80 -5.73 -4.26
CA SER A 36 -12.20 -5.08 -5.52
C SER A 36 -11.59 -3.68 -5.67
N VAL A 37 -11.55 -3.19 -6.91
CA VAL A 37 -11.22 -1.79 -7.26
C VAL A 37 -12.07 -0.82 -6.44
N LYS A 38 -13.39 -1.07 -6.37
CA LYS A 38 -14.33 -0.23 -5.61
C LYS A 38 -13.99 -0.24 -4.12
N GLY A 39 -13.71 -1.40 -3.55
CA GLY A 39 -13.28 -1.55 -2.15
C GLY A 39 -12.03 -0.73 -1.86
N ALA A 40 -11.00 -0.85 -2.71
CA ALA A 40 -9.76 -0.09 -2.56
C ALA A 40 -9.97 1.42 -2.68
N ILE A 41 -10.84 1.90 -3.58
CA ILE A 41 -11.22 3.32 -3.70
C ILE A 41 -11.87 3.83 -2.42
N PHE A 42 -12.81 3.08 -1.83
CA PHE A 42 -13.46 3.50 -0.59
C PHE A 42 -12.52 3.43 0.62
N ALA A 43 -11.60 2.46 0.66
CA ALA A 43 -10.57 2.39 1.68
C ALA A 43 -9.61 3.60 1.61
N ALA A 44 -9.11 3.90 0.41
CA ALA A 44 -8.28 5.07 0.16
C ALA A 44 -9.01 6.37 0.52
N TYR A 45 -10.28 6.51 0.14
CA TYR A 45 -11.11 7.66 0.51
C TYR A 45 -11.22 7.84 2.03
N ARG A 46 -11.53 6.77 2.77
CA ARG A 46 -11.62 6.81 4.24
C ARG A 46 -10.30 7.19 4.89
N PHE A 47 -9.18 6.76 4.30
CA PHE A 47 -7.85 7.05 4.80
C PHE A 47 -7.43 8.50 4.57
N VAL A 48 -7.64 9.01 3.34
CA VAL A 48 -7.14 10.31 2.88
C VAL A 48 -8.04 11.45 3.35
N ARG A 49 -9.37 11.25 3.39
CA ARG A 49 -10.33 12.31 3.77
C ARG A 49 -9.99 13.06 5.06
N PRO A 50 -9.66 12.41 6.19
CA PRO A 50 -9.32 13.14 7.42
C PRO A 50 -7.95 13.83 7.38
N LYS A 51 -7.13 13.59 6.34
CA LYS A 51 -5.76 14.11 6.20
C LYS A 51 -5.65 15.29 5.22
N VAL A 52 -6.77 15.67 4.60
CA VAL A 52 -6.84 16.78 3.65
C VAL A 52 -7.88 17.78 4.13
N SER A 53 -7.61 19.06 3.92
CA SER A 53 -8.51 20.16 4.31
C SER A 53 -9.70 20.31 3.35
N LYS A 54 -9.52 19.90 2.09
CA LYS A 54 -10.50 20.03 1.02
C LYS A 54 -11.57 18.94 1.08
N GLU A 55 -12.72 19.24 0.46
CA GLU A 55 -13.76 18.24 0.21
C GLU A 55 -13.25 17.15 -0.75
N LEU A 56 -12.76 16.06 -0.17
CA LEU A 56 -12.41 14.86 -0.91
C LEU A 56 -13.66 14.04 -1.20
N THR A 57 -13.73 13.44 -2.38
CA THR A 57 -14.81 12.52 -2.76
C THR A 57 -14.26 11.17 -3.23
N PRO A 58 -15.03 10.07 -3.16
CA PRO A 58 -14.63 8.80 -3.76
C PRO A 58 -14.34 8.91 -5.26
N ARG A 59 -15.04 9.81 -5.96
CA ARG A 59 -14.81 10.10 -7.38
C ARG A 59 -13.42 10.70 -7.61
N ARG A 60 -12.97 11.60 -6.73
CA ARG A 60 -11.62 12.18 -6.80
C ARG A 60 -10.55 11.09 -6.66
N ILE A 61 -10.70 10.20 -5.68
CA ILE A 61 -9.80 9.04 -5.50
C ILE A 61 -9.80 8.14 -6.72
N ARG A 62 -10.96 7.87 -7.32
CA ARG A 62 -11.06 7.12 -8.57
C ARG A 62 -10.25 7.79 -9.70
N SER A 63 -10.42 9.10 -9.90
CA SER A 63 -9.69 9.82 -10.95
C SER A 63 -8.18 9.77 -10.76
N ILE A 64 -7.69 9.82 -9.51
CA ILE A 64 -6.26 9.66 -9.21
C ILE A 64 -5.81 8.23 -9.56
N ARG A 65 -6.56 7.21 -9.14
CA ARG A 65 -6.27 5.79 -9.42
C ARG A 65 -6.24 5.46 -10.91
N GLU A 66 -7.14 6.05 -11.68
CA GLU A 66 -7.25 5.86 -13.13
C GLU A 66 -6.24 6.73 -13.91
N GLY A 67 -5.55 7.66 -13.25
CA GLY A 67 -4.62 8.59 -13.91
C GLY A 67 -5.33 9.69 -14.70
N THR A 68 -6.64 9.88 -14.50
CA THR A 68 -7.45 10.90 -15.18
C THR A 68 -7.50 12.23 -14.41
N ALA A 69 -6.85 12.30 -13.24
CA ALA A 69 -6.76 13.51 -12.44
C ALA A 69 -5.86 14.57 -13.12
N ARG A 70 -6.44 15.73 -13.45
CA ARG A 70 -5.71 16.84 -14.08
C ARG A 70 -4.67 17.52 -13.19
N ARG A 71 -4.79 17.42 -11.87
CA ARG A 71 -3.85 17.99 -10.89
C ARG A 71 -3.86 17.11 -9.66
N ILE A 72 -2.77 17.11 -8.91
CA ILE A 72 -2.71 16.51 -7.58
C ILE A 72 -2.31 17.60 -6.59
N ASP A 73 -3.10 17.78 -5.54
CA ASP A 73 -2.81 18.74 -4.51
C ASP A 73 -1.69 18.22 -3.58
N ALA A 74 -0.90 19.12 -3.00
CA ALA A 74 0.22 18.73 -2.14
C ALA A 74 -0.24 17.92 -0.90
N GLU A 75 -1.41 18.24 -0.33
CA GLU A 75 -2.00 17.49 0.77
C GLU A 75 -2.40 16.06 0.34
N GLU A 76 -3.00 15.91 -0.85
CA GLU A 76 -3.35 14.59 -1.39
C GLU A 76 -2.09 13.75 -1.57
N MET A 77 -1.02 14.35 -2.11
CA MET A 77 0.27 13.71 -2.29
C MET A 77 0.89 13.26 -0.97
N ALA A 78 0.90 14.15 0.04
CA ALA A 78 1.42 13.85 1.37
C ALA A 78 0.62 12.71 2.03
N ALA A 79 -0.70 12.75 1.94
CA ALA A 79 -1.56 11.70 2.47
C ALA A 79 -1.34 10.34 1.79
N LEU A 80 -1.10 10.31 0.48
CA LEU A 80 -0.78 9.07 -0.24
C LEU A 80 0.60 8.51 0.17
N LYS A 81 1.60 9.36 0.37
CA LYS A 81 2.91 8.92 0.90
C LYS A 81 2.79 8.32 2.30
N LEU A 82 2.00 8.93 3.17
CA LEU A 82 1.70 8.38 4.50
C LEU A 82 0.98 7.03 4.40
N ALA A 83 0.07 6.89 3.43
CA ALA A 83 -0.65 5.64 3.22
C ALA A 83 0.29 4.47 2.89
N ILE A 84 1.32 4.69 2.07
CA ILE A 84 2.33 3.66 1.78
C ILE A 84 3.10 3.26 3.04
N ILE A 85 3.52 4.23 3.85
CA ILE A 85 4.28 3.93 5.07
C ILE A 85 3.43 3.10 6.03
N GLU A 86 2.15 3.45 6.19
CA GLU A 86 1.23 2.68 7.02
C GLU A 86 0.99 1.26 6.47
N GLU A 87 0.85 1.12 5.16
CA GLU A 87 0.70 -0.20 4.54
C GLU A 87 1.97 -1.03 4.69
N ALA A 88 3.15 -0.45 4.52
CA ALA A 88 4.43 -1.13 4.74
C ALA A 88 4.61 -1.57 6.21
N HIS A 89 4.21 -0.74 7.17
CA HIS A 89 4.20 -1.13 8.58
C HIS A 89 3.25 -2.31 8.83
N ARG A 90 2.09 -2.32 8.17
CA ARG A 90 1.13 -3.42 8.31
C ARG A 90 1.65 -4.71 7.68
N GLU A 91 2.18 -4.63 6.46
CA GLU A 91 2.79 -5.75 5.77
C GLU A 91 3.96 -6.33 6.60
N GLN A 92 4.80 -5.48 7.17
CA GLN A 92 5.88 -5.91 8.07
C GLN A 92 5.35 -6.71 9.27
N GLN A 93 4.25 -6.26 9.88
CA GLN A 93 3.63 -6.98 11.00
C GLN A 93 3.07 -8.34 10.56
N GLU A 94 2.40 -8.41 9.42
CA GLU A 94 1.86 -9.65 8.86
C GLU A 94 2.96 -10.65 8.53
N LEU A 95 4.06 -10.19 7.91
CA LEU A 95 5.22 -11.02 7.60
C LEU A 95 5.89 -11.55 8.87
N ARG A 96 6.04 -10.72 9.91
CA ARG A 96 6.57 -11.15 11.21
C ARG A 96 5.68 -12.21 11.87
N ALA A 97 4.36 -12.02 11.83
CA ALA A 97 3.42 -12.99 12.37
C ALA A 97 3.48 -14.32 11.60
N ARG A 98 3.62 -14.27 10.27
CA ARG A 98 3.79 -15.45 9.42
C ARG A 98 5.09 -16.18 9.72
N LEU A 99 6.19 -15.46 9.90
CA LEU A 99 7.49 -16.02 10.29
C LEU A 99 7.37 -16.73 11.65
N ALA A 100 6.80 -16.07 12.66
CA ALA A 100 6.60 -16.67 13.98
C ALA A 100 5.71 -17.94 13.93
N ALA A 101 4.71 -17.98 13.05
CA ALA A 101 3.88 -19.15 12.84
C ALA A 101 4.64 -20.31 12.17
N LEU A 102 5.54 -20.00 11.23
CA LEU A 102 6.40 -21.00 10.59
C LEU A 102 7.43 -21.54 11.58
N ASP A 103 8.08 -20.69 12.38
CA ASP A 103 9.03 -21.11 13.40
C ASP A 103 8.39 -22.09 14.41
N LYS A 104 7.16 -21.81 14.85
CA LYS A 104 6.40 -22.74 15.71
C LYS A 104 6.18 -24.11 15.05
N LYS A 105 5.88 -24.15 13.75
CA LYS A 105 5.70 -25.41 13.01
C LYS A 105 7.01 -26.18 12.89
N VAL A 106 8.11 -25.50 12.59
CA VAL A 106 9.44 -26.11 12.49
C VAL A 106 9.89 -26.64 13.85
N ALA A 107 9.73 -25.86 14.92
CA ALA A 107 10.05 -26.30 16.28
C ALA A 107 9.21 -27.51 16.73
N ALA A 108 7.91 -27.51 16.43
CA ALA A 108 7.03 -28.64 16.73
C ALA A 108 7.42 -29.92 15.97
N PHE A 109 7.88 -29.79 14.72
CA PHE A 109 8.39 -30.93 13.95
C PHE A 109 9.72 -31.44 14.51
N GLY A 110 10.67 -30.54 14.82
CA GLY A 110 11.94 -30.89 15.44
C GLY A 110 11.76 -31.67 16.74
N ALA A 111 10.91 -31.18 17.64
CA ALA A 111 10.63 -31.87 18.91
C ALA A 111 10.05 -33.28 18.73
N ARG A 112 9.20 -33.49 17.71
CA ARG A 112 8.68 -34.83 17.36
C ARG A 112 9.76 -35.75 16.80
N ALA A 113 10.65 -35.23 15.95
CA ALA A 113 11.74 -35.99 15.38
C ALA A 113 12.78 -36.41 16.45
N SER A 114 13.10 -35.52 17.39
CA SER A 114 14.03 -35.81 18.50
C SER A 114 13.45 -36.80 19.52
N GLY A 115 12.15 -36.73 19.80
CA GLY A 115 11.47 -37.64 20.72
C GLY A 115 11.35 -39.09 20.21
N GLY A 116 11.38 -39.30 18.89
CA GLY A 116 11.34 -40.64 18.30
C GLY A 116 12.68 -41.39 18.35
N GLN A 117 13.80 -40.67 18.45
CA GLN A 117 15.15 -41.27 18.44
C GLN A 117 15.53 -41.92 19.79
N VAL A 118 14.87 -41.53 20.88
CA VAL A 118 15.14 -42.04 22.24
C VAL A 118 14.36 -43.32 22.57
N ALA A 119 13.35 -43.68 21.76
CA ALA A 119 12.52 -44.86 21.99
C ALA A 119 13.04 -46.15 21.31
N GLY A 120 14.17 -46.10 20.60
CA GLY A 120 14.76 -47.23 19.86
C GLY A 120 16.13 -47.70 20.36
N ALA A 121 16.62 -47.21 21.50
CA ALA A 121 17.98 -47.49 21.99
C ALA A 121 18.00 -48.12 23.40
N GLY A 122 17.07 -49.03 23.66
CA GLY A 122 17.01 -49.82 24.90
C GLY A 122 16.50 -51.23 24.61
N GLU A 123 17.35 -52.03 23.96
CA GLU A 123 17.33 -53.50 24.06
C GLU A 123 18.36 -53.95 25.08
#